data_AF-A0A3D4IR30-F1
#
_entry.id   AF-A0A3D4IR30-F1
#
_cell.length_a   1.000
_cell.length_b   1.000
_cell.length_c   1.000
_cell.angle_alpha   90.00
_cell.angle_beta   90.00
_cell.angle_gamma   90.00
#
_symmetry.space_group_name_H-M   'P 1'
#
loop_
_entity.id
_entity.type
_entity.pdbx_description
1 polymer ?
#
loop_
_entity_poly.entity_id
_entity_poly.type
_entity_poly.pdbx_seq_one_letter_code
_entity_poly.pdbx_strand_id
1 'polypeptide(L)' 'MNKFIELPIADEEEIRLILVNMDNVGRIFPDPQNSRKCMVELSYHSINDAPVCLEVNLPYETVRSYFMP' A
#
# COMPACT_ATOMS: atom_id res chain seq x y z
N MET A 1 -2.49 5.55 19.23
CA MET A 1 -3.74 5.15 18.55
C MET A 1 -3.33 4.70 17.17
N ASN A 2 -3.27 3.40 16.93
CA ASN A 2 -2.89 2.88 15.61
C ASN A 2 -3.96 3.32 14.62
N LYS A 3 -3.57 4.09 13.62
CA LYS A 3 -4.49 4.50 12.56
C LYS A 3 -4.47 3.39 11.51
N PHE A 4 -5.64 2.88 11.17
CA PHE A 4 -5.80 1.91 10.09
C PHE A 4 -6.44 2.60 8.90
N ILE A 5 -6.10 2.14 7.70
CA ILE A 5 -6.69 2.61 6.44
C ILE A 5 -7.04 1.43 5.55
N GLU A 6 -8.17 1.50 4.86
CA GLU A 6 -8.54 0.52 3.84
C GLU A 6 -7.92 0.93 2.51
N LEU A 7 -7.11 0.04 1.94
CA LEU A 7 -6.50 0.24 0.63
C LEU A 7 -7.11 -0.75 -0.39
N PRO A 8 -7.53 -0.27 -1.58
CA PRO A 8 -7.96 -1.14 -2.67
C PRO A 8 -6.72 -1.75 -3.33
N ILE A 9 -6.52 -3.04 -3.15
CA ILE A 9 -5.43 -3.80 -3.75
C ILE A 9 -5.92 -4.41 -5.05
N ALA A 10 -5.14 -4.27 -6.13
CA ALA A 10 -5.37 -4.97 -7.38
C ALA A 10 -4.74 -6.38 -7.26
N ASP A 11 -5.56 -7.42 -7.36
CA ASP A 11 -5.14 -8.81 -7.27
C ASP A 11 -5.71 -9.59 -8.45
N GLU A 12 -4.82 -10.12 -9.30
CA GLU A 12 -4.99 -10.87 -10.57
C GLU A 12 -6.17 -10.50 -11.50
N GLU A 13 -7.41 -10.43 -11.03
CA GLU A 13 -8.61 -10.02 -11.80
C GLU A 13 -9.64 -9.18 -11.00
N GLU A 14 -9.39 -8.89 -9.72
CA GLU A 14 -10.32 -8.21 -8.82
C GLU A 14 -9.66 -7.10 -7.99
N ILE A 15 -10.49 -6.17 -7.49
CA ILE A 15 -10.07 -5.16 -6.52
C ILE A 15 -10.57 -5.58 -5.14
N ARG A 16 -9.64 -5.82 -4.21
CA ARG A 16 -9.96 -6.18 -2.83
C ARG A 16 -9.56 -5.07 -1.87
N LEU A 17 -10.45 -4.72 -0.94
CA LEU A 17 -10.11 -3.79 0.14
C LEU A 17 -9.35 -4.55 1.24
N ILE A 18 -8.17 -4.06 1.60
CA ILE A 18 -7.35 -4.60 2.69
C ILE A 18 -7.14 -3.51 3.73
N LEU A 19 -7.36 -3.87 5.00
CA LEU A 19 -7.09 -3.00 6.14
C LEU A 19 -5.60 -3.02 6.46
N VAL A 20 -4.96 -1.86 6.37
CA VAL A 20 -3.52 -1.68 6.58
C VAL A 20 -3.29 -0.80 7.81
N ASN A 21 -2.40 -1.25 8.69
CA ASN A 21 -1.93 -0.41 9.80
C ASN A 21 -0.96 0.65 9.24
N MET A 22 -1.27 1.93 9.43
CA MET A 22 -0.45 3.04 8.93
C MET A 22 0.95 3.05 9.56
N ASP A 23 1.11 2.54 10.79
CA ASP A 23 2.40 2.47 11.48
C ASP A 23 3.37 1.46 10.82
N ASN A 24 2.83 0.54 10.01
CA ASN A 24 3.60 -0.48 9.30
C ASN A 24 3.87 -0.11 7.84
N VAL A 25 3.45 1.07 7.39
CA VAL A 25 3.74 1.50 6.02
C VAL A 25 5.18 2.02 5.96
N GLY A 26 5.98 1.37 5.13
CA GLY A 26 7.36 1.76 4.85
C GLY A 26 7.38 2.76 3.70
N ARG A 27 7.68 2.27 2.49
CA ARG A 27 7.82 3.09 1.29
C ARG A 27 6.62 2.97 0.36
N ILE A 28 6.35 4.04 -0.38
CA ILE A 28 5.34 4.06 -1.44
C ILE A 28 6.08 4.35 -2.74
N PHE A 29 5.81 3.57 -3.77
CA PHE A 29 6.43 3.68 -5.08
C PHE A 29 5.36 3.96 -6.14
N PRO A 30 5.58 4.94 -7.03
CA PRO A 30 4.71 5.09 -8.19
C PRO A 30 4.88 3.90 -9.14
N ASP A 31 3.79 3.47 -9.77
CA ASP A 31 3.87 2.51 -10.87
C ASP A 31 4.34 3.26 -12.14
N PRO A 32 5.46 2.86 -12.76
CA PRO A 32 6.01 3.55 -13.93
C PRO A 32 5.18 3.36 -15.20
N GLN A 33 4.30 2.35 -15.25
CA GLN A 33 3.47 2.03 -16.39
C GLN A 33 2.01 2.48 -16.19
N ASN A 34 1.58 2.70 -14.95
CA ASN A 34 0.19 3.03 -14.64
C ASN A 34 0.04 4.12 -13.57
N SER A 35 -0.34 5.34 -13.97
CA SER A 35 -0.56 6.45 -13.03
C SER A 35 -1.76 6.27 -12.08
N ARG A 36 -2.58 5.24 -12.29
CA ARG A 36 -3.74 4.91 -11.43
C ARG A 36 -3.41 3.85 -10.39
N LYS A 37 -2.19 3.30 -10.40
CA LYS A 37 -1.71 2.32 -9.44
C LYS A 37 -0.44 2.82 -8.76
N CYS A 38 -0.17 2.26 -7.60
CA CYS A 38 1.11 2.43 -6.92
C CYS A 38 1.39 1.21 -6.05
N MET A 39 2.63 1.05 -5.63
CA MET A 39 3.05 -0.05 -4.78
C MET A 39 3.33 0.47 -3.37
N VAL A 40 2.77 -0.20 -2.35
CA VAL A 40 2.97 0.12 -0.94
C VAL A 40 3.74 -1.01 -0.28
N GLU A 41 4.90 -0.68 0.28
CA GLU A 41 5.72 -1.59 1.07
C GLU A 41 5.28 -1.56 2.53
N LEU A 42 5.05 -2.73 3.10
CA LEU A 42 4.66 -2.92 4.48
C LEU A 42 5.81 -3.55 5.26
N SER A 43 6.27 -2.83 6.29
CA SER A 43 7.34 -3.21 7.20
C SER A 43 6.82 -4.06 8.36
N TYR A 44 6.04 -5.10 8.07
CA TYR A 44 5.73 -6.10 9.08
C TYR A 44 7.01 -6.84 9.44
N HIS A 45 7.24 -7.09 10.74
CA HIS A 45 8.12 -8.17 11.17
C HIS A 45 7.44 -9.49 10.82
N SER A 46 7.45 -9.83 9.53
CA SER A 46 6.98 -11.12 9.05
C SER A 46 8.04 -12.16 9.36
N ILE A 47 7.58 -13.38 9.66
CA ILE A 47 8.39 -14.55 10.03
C ILE A 47 9.49 -14.87 8.99
N ASN A 48 9.37 -14.32 7.78
CA ASN A 48 10.23 -14.62 6.62
C ASN A 48 11.18 -13.46 6.20
N ASP A 49 11.37 -12.41 7.02
CA ASP A 49 12.35 -11.32 6.80
C ASP A 49 12.23 -10.53 5.47
N ALA A 50 11.19 -10.78 4.66
CA ALA A 50 10.93 -10.08 3.41
C ALA A 50 9.81 -9.03 3.59
N PRO A 51 10.00 -7.80 3.07
CA PRO A 51 8.97 -6.79 3.07
C PRO A 51 7.78 -7.24 2.19
N VAL A 52 6.55 -6.93 2.65
CA VAL A 52 5.32 -7.25 1.89
C VAL A 52 4.96 -6.06 1.03
N CYS A 53 4.95 -6.24 -0.29
CA CYS A 53 4.52 -5.19 -1.22
C CYS A 53 3.07 -5.44 -1.67
N LEU A 54 2.24 -4.42 -1.59
CA LEU A 54 0.87 -4.43 -2.08
C LEU A 54 0.73 -3.51 -3.29
N GLU A 55 0.11 -4.02 -4.37
CA GLU A 55 -0.27 -3.20 -5.52
C GLU A 55 -1.60 -2.52 -5.23
N VAL A 56 -1.57 -1.23 -4.93
CA VAL A 56 -2.76 -0.43 -4.64
C VAL A 56 -3.30 0.17 -5.92
N ASN A 57 -4.60 -0.01 -6.15
CA ASN A 57 -5.35 0.59 -7.24
C ASN A 57 -5.75 2.05 -6.95
N LEU A 58 -4.77 2.86 -6.57
CA LEU A 58 -4.90 4.30 -6.38
C LEU A 58 -3.66 5.02 -6.93
N PRO A 59 -3.80 6.29 -7.33
CA PRO A 59 -2.65 7.11 -7.72
C PRO A 59 -1.67 7.31 -6.56
N TYR A 60 -0.37 7.34 -6.89
CA TYR A 60 0.71 7.57 -5.94
C TYR A 60 0.49 8.77 -5.01
N GLU A 61 0.15 9.95 -5.56
CA GLU A 61 -0.03 11.16 -4.75
C GLU A 61 -1.20 11.04 -3.77
N THR A 62 -2.28 10.37 -4.16
CA THR A 62 -3.42 10.09 -3.28
C THR A 62 -2.99 9.22 -2.11
N VAL A 63 -2.32 8.10 -2.38
CA VAL A 63 -1.85 7.20 -1.34
C VAL A 63 -0.82 7.88 -0.45
N ARG A 64 0.12 8.63 -1.03
CA ARG A 64 1.12 9.40 -0.29
C ARG A 64 0.49 10.39 0.69
N SER A 65 -0.56 11.10 0.28
CA SER A 65 -1.27 12.06 1.14
C SER A 65 -1.90 11.42 2.38
N TYR A 66 -2.19 10.12 2.35
CA TYR A 66 -2.73 9.42 3.50
C TYR A 66 -1.67 9.18 4.58
N PHE A 67 -0.41 8.95 4.19
CA PHE A 67 0.66 8.56 5.11
C PHE A 67 1.66 9.67 5.44
N MET A 68 1.78 10.69 4.59
CA MET A 68 2.70 11.82 4.75
C MET A 68 1.93 13.14 4.62
N PRO A 69 1.39 13.68 5.73
CA PRO A 69 0.77 15.01 5.75
C PRO A 69 1.79 16.15 5.61
#